data_AF-A0A933JYC2-F1
#
_entry.id   AF-A0A933JYC2-F1
#
_cell.length_a   1.000
_cell.length_b   1.000
_cell.length_c   1.000
_cell.angle_alpha   90.00
_cell.angle_beta   90.00
_cell.angle_gamma   90.00
#
_symmetry.space_group_name_H-M   'P 1'
#
loop_
_entity.id
_entity.type
_entity.pdbx_description
1 polymer ?
#
loop_
_entity_poly.entity_id
_entity_poly.type
_entity_poly.pdbx_seq_one_letter_code
_entity_poly.pdbx_strand_id
1 'polypeptide(L)'
;MKPFSSKIFIKAFLPVFSAIILVAGIAYAVWTEPTAIPPGDNVDAPINIGTTSQYKSGALGIGGALRGYSNAIFDGNVGIGTTTPTSPAPNGQGNNVDVNDVYIRSIGKWASELSGAGGSGLRKFVGPTPNSYNGAGVGGYAGGDAKCAVAYPGSRMCMSADFVSIKPTAIGWYNNFASWYYYNPVTSGYIGTDCRGWTSSASSAGGNWWYYDSSSGTSYPYLYPCDTSRPLLCCG
;
A
#
# COMPACT_ATOMS: atom_id res chain seq x y z
N MET A 1 -92.17 1.52 -45.17
CA MET A 1 -91.20 1.12 -44.13
C MET A 1 -91.52 1.88 -42.85
N LYS A 2 -91.87 1.19 -41.75
CA LYS A 2 -92.09 1.85 -40.45
C LYS A 2 -90.73 2.26 -39.86
N PRO A 3 -90.57 3.50 -39.37
CA PRO A 3 -89.30 3.92 -38.78
C PRO A 3 -89.04 3.11 -37.52
N PHE A 4 -87.88 2.46 -37.47
CA PHE A 4 -87.43 1.72 -36.30
C PHE A 4 -87.36 2.71 -35.12
N SER A 5 -88.09 2.44 -34.04
CA SER A 5 -88.20 3.38 -32.91
C SER A 5 -86.85 3.52 -32.22
N SER A 6 -86.21 4.68 -32.36
CA SER A 6 -84.92 5.06 -31.74
C SER A 6 -84.86 4.76 -30.23
N LYS A 7 -86.00 4.82 -29.54
CA LYS A 7 -86.11 4.51 -28.10
C LYS A 7 -85.85 3.03 -27.79
N ILE A 8 -86.17 2.11 -28.70
CA ILE A 8 -85.91 0.67 -28.54
C ILE A 8 -84.41 0.39 -28.77
N PHE A 9 -83.81 1.05 -29.76
CA PHE A 9 -82.39 0.89 -30.08
C PHE A 9 -81.48 1.33 -28.91
N ILE A 10 -81.74 2.49 -28.31
CA ILE A 10 -80.92 3.00 -27.20
C ILE A 10 -81.10 2.17 -25.92
N LYS A 11 -82.34 1.75 -25.59
CA LYS A 11 -82.62 1.06 -24.32
C LYS A 11 -82.29 -0.43 -24.32
N ALA A 12 -82.37 -1.09 -25.48
CA ALA A 12 -82.16 -2.53 -25.57
C ALA A 12 -80.87 -2.87 -26.32
N PHE A 13 -80.59 -2.22 -27.44
CA PHE A 13 -79.48 -2.62 -28.30
C PHE A 13 -78.13 -2.08 -27.80
N LEU A 14 -78.07 -0.81 -27.41
CA LEU A 14 -76.84 -0.18 -26.93
C LEU A 14 -76.22 -0.89 -25.70
N PRO A 15 -76.94 -1.18 -24.60
CA PRO A 15 -76.33 -1.85 -23.45
C PRO A 15 -75.90 -3.28 -23.75
N VAL A 16 -76.63 -4.01 -24.59
CA VAL A 16 -76.26 -5.37 -25.02
C VAL A 16 -75.00 -5.34 -25.89
N PHE A 17 -74.94 -4.42 -26.84
CA PHE A 17 -73.78 -4.24 -27.70
C PHE A 17 -72.53 -3.80 -26.89
N SER A 18 -72.69 -2.87 -25.95
CA SER A 18 -71.62 -2.46 -25.04
C SER A 18 -71.15 -3.60 -24.13
N ALA A 19 -72.07 -4.44 -23.62
CA ALA A 19 -71.70 -5.62 -22.84
C ALA A 19 -70.93 -6.64 -23.66
N ILE A 20 -71.32 -6.87 -24.93
CA ILE A 20 -70.61 -7.75 -25.86
C ILE A 20 -69.20 -7.22 -26.14
N ILE A 21 -69.06 -5.92 -26.42
CA ILE A 21 -67.75 -5.31 -26.64
C ILE A 21 -66.88 -5.37 -25.39
N LEU A 22 -67.44 -5.17 -24.20
CA LEU A 22 -66.70 -5.24 -22.94
C LEU A 22 -66.21 -6.67 -22.67
N VAL A 23 -67.09 -7.67 -22.83
CA VAL A 23 -66.74 -9.08 -22.61
C VAL A 23 -65.76 -9.58 -23.66
N ALA A 24 -65.95 -9.23 -24.93
CA ALA A 24 -65.00 -9.55 -25.99
C ALA A 24 -63.66 -8.83 -25.77
N GLY A 25 -63.68 -7.57 -25.34
CA GLY A 25 -62.47 -6.79 -25.04
C GLY A 25 -61.65 -7.35 -23.88
N ILE A 26 -62.31 -7.90 -22.85
CA ILE A 26 -61.63 -8.59 -21.73
C ILE A 26 -61.07 -9.94 -22.18
N ALA A 27 -61.77 -10.67 -23.04
CA ALA A 27 -61.28 -11.95 -23.60
C ALA A 27 -60.10 -11.76 -24.56
N TYR A 28 -60.01 -10.62 -25.24
CA TYR A 28 -58.91 -10.25 -26.14
C TYR A 28 -57.83 -9.38 -25.49
N ALA A 29 -57.93 -9.07 -24.20
CA ALA A 29 -56.87 -8.42 -23.44
C ALA A 29 -55.72 -9.42 -23.18
N VAL A 30 -55.01 -9.74 -24.27
CA VAL A 30 -53.62 -10.21 -24.43
C VAL A 30 -53.02 -10.84 -23.17
N TRP A 31 -53.60 -11.95 -22.73
CA TRP A 31 -52.82 -12.93 -21.98
C TRP A 31 -51.95 -13.66 -22.99
N THR A 32 -50.67 -13.29 -23.07
CA THR A 32 -49.68 -14.08 -23.80
C THR A 32 -49.35 -15.30 -22.97
N GLU A 33 -49.62 -16.49 -23.50
CA GLU A 33 -49.20 -17.73 -22.87
C GLU A 33 -47.67 -17.77 -22.71
N PRO A 34 -47.14 -18.39 -21.63
CA PRO A 34 -45.71 -18.60 -21.48
C PRO A 34 -45.13 -19.32 -22.71
N THR A 35 -44.05 -18.77 -23.27
CA THR A 35 -43.41 -19.33 -24.47
C THR A 35 -42.58 -20.58 -24.18
N ALA A 36 -42.29 -20.87 -22.90
CA ALA A 36 -41.55 -22.05 -22.48
C ALA A 36 -42.43 -23.08 -21.76
N ILE A 37 -42.09 -24.35 -21.99
CA ILE A 37 -42.70 -25.50 -21.33
C ILE A 37 -42.17 -25.55 -19.88
N PRO A 38 -43.02 -25.59 -18.83
CA PRO A 38 -42.55 -25.68 -17.46
C PRO A 38 -41.59 -26.88 -17.24
N PRO A 39 -40.47 -26.71 -16.52
CA PRO A 39 -40.05 -25.52 -15.74
C PRO A 39 -39.20 -24.49 -16.52
N GLY A 40 -39.19 -24.51 -17.86
CA GLY A 40 -38.41 -23.59 -18.70
C GLY A 40 -38.79 -22.12 -18.51
N ASP A 41 -37.83 -21.23 -18.76
CA ASP A 41 -37.91 -19.77 -18.56
C ASP A 41 -38.31 -19.31 -17.15
N ASN A 42 -38.14 -20.17 -16.14
CA ASN A 42 -38.18 -19.71 -14.76
C ASN A 42 -37.06 -18.70 -14.51
N VAL A 43 -37.36 -17.71 -13.68
CA VAL A 43 -36.33 -16.82 -13.13
C VAL A 43 -35.33 -17.69 -12.35
N ASP A 44 -34.04 -17.40 -12.49
CA ASP A 44 -32.99 -18.09 -11.73
C ASP A 44 -33.35 -18.11 -10.23
N ALA A 45 -33.07 -19.24 -9.58
CA ALA A 45 -33.33 -19.40 -8.16
C ALA A 45 -32.65 -18.26 -7.38
N PRO A 46 -33.31 -17.64 -6.38
CA PRO A 46 -32.74 -16.55 -5.62
C PRO A 46 -31.31 -16.83 -5.11
N ILE A 47 -30.50 -15.77 -4.99
CA ILE A 47 -29.07 -15.85 -4.60
C ILE A 47 -28.82 -16.59 -3.28
N ASN A 48 -29.82 -16.74 -2.41
CA ASN A 48 -29.72 -17.44 -1.12
C ASN A 48 -30.05 -18.95 -1.18
N ILE A 49 -30.48 -19.49 -2.33
CA ILE A 49 -30.88 -20.90 -2.48
C ILE A 49 -30.35 -21.58 -3.74
N GLY A 50 -29.89 -20.84 -4.74
CA GLY A 50 -29.32 -21.40 -5.97
C GLY A 50 -27.85 -21.83 -5.81
N THR A 51 -27.44 -22.88 -6.54
CA THR A 51 -26.03 -23.31 -6.64
C THR A 51 -25.28 -22.66 -7.80
N THR A 52 -25.98 -21.95 -8.67
CA THR A 52 -25.43 -21.25 -9.83
C THR A 52 -24.87 -19.88 -9.40
N SER A 53 -23.68 -19.53 -9.88
CA SER A 53 -23.11 -18.20 -9.67
C SER A 53 -24.03 -17.12 -10.23
N GLN A 54 -24.47 -16.20 -9.36
CA GLN A 54 -25.34 -15.09 -9.71
C GLN A 54 -24.61 -13.77 -9.46
N TYR A 55 -24.83 -12.80 -10.36
CA TYR A 55 -24.28 -11.46 -10.25
C TYR A 55 -25.41 -10.47 -9.97
N LYS A 56 -25.26 -9.65 -8.94
CA LYS A 56 -26.15 -8.50 -8.72
C LYS A 56 -25.55 -7.29 -9.41
N SER A 57 -26.21 -6.82 -10.48
CA SER A 57 -25.92 -5.49 -11.03
C SER A 57 -26.26 -4.42 -9.97
N GLY A 58 -25.25 -3.65 -9.55
CA GLY A 58 -25.31 -2.68 -8.45
C GLY A 58 -24.69 -3.18 -7.14
N ALA A 59 -24.85 -2.42 -6.06
CA ALA A 59 -24.34 -2.83 -4.76
C ALA A 59 -25.14 -4.01 -4.20
N LEU A 60 -24.47 -5.11 -3.89
CA LEU A 60 -25.02 -6.17 -3.03
C LEU A 60 -24.79 -5.76 -1.58
N GLY A 61 -25.80 -5.15 -0.97
CA GLY A 61 -25.80 -4.90 0.47
C GLY A 61 -26.44 -6.08 1.20
N ILE A 62 -25.69 -6.73 2.08
CA ILE A 62 -26.31 -7.49 3.18
C ILE A 62 -26.57 -6.46 4.28
N GLY A 63 -27.78 -6.31 4.84
CA GLY A 63 -28.05 -5.25 5.84
C GLY A 63 -27.01 -5.25 6.98
N GLY A 64 -26.20 -4.19 7.11
CA GLY A 64 -24.93 -4.20 7.87
C GLY A 64 -23.64 -4.38 7.01
N ALA A 65 -23.79 -4.23 5.68
CA ALA A 65 -22.91 -4.34 4.52
C ALA A 65 -22.22 -5.69 4.27
N LEU A 66 -21.37 -6.14 5.18
CA LEU A 66 -20.65 -7.42 5.15
C LEU A 66 -20.02 -7.53 6.54
N ARG A 67 -20.50 -8.46 7.36
CA ARG A 67 -20.00 -8.71 8.71
C ARG A 67 -19.73 -10.20 8.83
N GLY A 68 -18.47 -10.60 8.64
CA GLY A 68 -18.04 -11.98 8.87
C GLY A 68 -18.12 -12.28 10.36
N TYR A 69 -18.96 -13.23 10.77
CA TYR A 69 -18.99 -13.74 12.15
C TYR A 69 -17.80 -14.68 12.46
N SER A 70 -17.04 -15.04 11.42
CA SER A 70 -15.79 -15.81 11.46
C SER A 70 -14.83 -15.21 10.40
N ASN A 71 -14.01 -16.02 9.73
CA ASN A 71 -13.12 -15.55 8.66
C ASN A 71 -13.90 -15.11 7.42
N ALA A 72 -13.48 -14.00 6.81
CA ALA A 72 -13.82 -13.67 5.43
C ALA A 72 -12.69 -14.21 4.54
N ILE A 73 -13.02 -15.08 3.60
CA ILE A 73 -12.07 -15.67 2.65
C ILE A 73 -12.41 -15.15 1.26
N PHE A 74 -11.39 -14.64 0.56
CA PHE A 74 -11.47 -14.21 -0.83
C PHE A 74 -10.48 -15.07 -1.62
N ASP A 75 -10.98 -15.83 -2.59
CA ASP A 75 -10.15 -16.74 -3.42
C ASP A 75 -9.34 -16.01 -4.50
N GLY A 76 -9.50 -14.68 -4.60
CA GLY A 76 -8.80 -13.82 -5.55
C GLY A 76 -8.46 -12.46 -4.94
N ASN A 77 -8.04 -11.52 -5.79
CA ASN A 77 -7.61 -10.21 -5.32
C ASN A 77 -8.77 -9.37 -4.80
N VAL A 78 -8.53 -8.65 -3.71
CA VAL A 78 -9.47 -7.70 -3.11
C VAL A 78 -9.03 -6.29 -3.44
N GLY A 79 -9.88 -5.51 -4.12
CA GLY A 79 -9.67 -4.08 -4.34
C GLY A 79 -10.45 -3.25 -3.33
N ILE A 80 -9.79 -2.28 -2.68
CA ILE A 80 -10.47 -1.28 -1.85
C ILE A 80 -10.19 0.10 -2.43
N GLY A 81 -11.23 0.75 -2.95
CA GLY A 81 -11.10 2.03 -3.66
C GLY A 81 -10.66 1.88 -5.13
N THR A 82 -10.61 0.65 -5.65
CA THR A 82 -10.33 0.33 -7.05
C THR A 82 -11.31 -0.73 -7.56
N THR A 83 -11.70 -0.63 -8.84
CA THR A 83 -12.52 -1.64 -9.53
C THR A 83 -11.67 -2.65 -10.32
N THR A 84 -10.36 -2.40 -10.42
CA THR A 84 -9.39 -3.26 -11.13
C THR A 84 -8.20 -3.53 -10.21
N PRO A 85 -8.34 -4.45 -9.23
CA PRO A 85 -7.24 -4.82 -8.35
C PRO A 85 -6.08 -5.37 -9.19
N THR A 86 -4.88 -4.83 -8.99
CA THR A 86 -3.69 -5.26 -9.73
C THR A 86 -3.34 -6.72 -9.44
N SER A 87 -2.99 -7.46 -10.50
CA SER A 87 -2.55 -8.86 -10.44
C SER A 87 -1.51 -9.13 -11.53
N PRO A 88 -0.38 -9.80 -11.22
CA PRO A 88 0.08 -10.21 -9.90
C PRO A 88 0.59 -9.02 -9.07
N ALA A 89 0.80 -9.22 -7.77
CA ALA A 89 1.56 -8.27 -6.95
C ALA A 89 2.99 -8.12 -7.50
N PRO A 90 3.75 -7.08 -7.10
CA PRO A 90 5.14 -6.89 -7.56
C PRO A 90 6.07 -8.10 -7.33
N ASN A 91 5.72 -9.00 -6.41
CA ASN A 91 6.42 -10.26 -6.13
C ASN A 91 5.97 -11.46 -7.00
N GLY A 92 5.10 -11.23 -8.00
CA GLY A 92 4.59 -12.27 -8.90
C GLY A 92 3.50 -13.17 -8.33
N GLN A 93 3.00 -12.91 -7.11
CA GLN A 93 1.97 -13.73 -6.46
C GLN A 93 0.55 -13.20 -6.72
N GLY A 94 -0.45 -14.09 -6.69
CA GLY A 94 -1.87 -13.75 -6.69
C GLY A 94 -2.45 -13.60 -5.27
N ASN A 95 -3.77 -13.40 -5.17
CA ASN A 95 -4.54 -13.30 -3.92
C ASN A 95 -4.13 -12.10 -3.04
N ASN A 96 -4.00 -10.94 -3.69
CA ASN A 96 -3.51 -9.72 -3.07
C ASN A 96 -4.64 -8.82 -2.57
N VAL A 97 -4.30 -7.93 -1.64
CA VAL A 97 -5.16 -6.82 -1.22
C VAL A 97 -4.57 -5.55 -1.82
N ASP A 98 -5.23 -4.99 -2.85
CA ASP A 98 -4.83 -3.76 -3.53
C ASP A 98 -5.59 -2.56 -2.94
N VAL A 99 -4.85 -1.72 -2.22
CA VAL A 99 -5.36 -0.62 -1.41
C VAL A 99 -4.39 0.56 -1.48
N ASN A 100 -4.92 1.78 -1.37
CA ASN A 100 -4.08 2.98 -1.38
C ASN A 100 -3.14 3.07 -0.16
N ASP A 101 -3.66 2.78 1.04
CA ASP A 101 -2.88 2.73 2.29
C ASP A 101 -3.63 1.92 3.36
N VAL A 102 -2.92 1.48 4.41
CA VAL A 102 -3.46 0.74 5.55
C VAL A 102 -3.14 1.46 6.86
N TYR A 103 -4.15 1.92 7.59
CA TYR A 103 -3.96 2.48 8.92
C TYR A 103 -3.82 1.40 9.98
N ILE A 104 -2.70 1.37 10.70
CA ILE A 104 -2.40 0.39 11.73
C ILE A 104 -2.67 1.01 13.11
N ARG A 105 -3.88 0.79 13.61
CA ARG A 105 -4.39 1.38 14.86
C ARG A 105 -3.49 1.16 16.07
N SER A 106 -2.87 -0.02 16.20
CA SER A 106 -2.04 -0.36 17.36
C SER A 106 -0.82 0.54 17.53
N ILE A 107 -0.38 1.19 16.46
CA ILE A 107 0.77 2.11 16.43
C ILE A 107 0.38 3.52 15.99
N GLY A 108 -0.91 3.77 15.71
CA GLY A 108 -1.44 5.08 15.34
C GLY A 108 -0.91 5.67 14.03
N LYS A 109 -0.44 4.83 13.09
CA LYS A 109 0.23 5.27 11.85
C LYS A 109 -0.36 4.63 10.60
N TRP A 110 -0.25 5.31 9.48
CA TRP A 110 -0.43 4.72 8.15
C TRP A 110 0.74 3.79 7.80
N ALA A 111 0.51 2.80 6.93
CA ALA A 111 1.56 1.88 6.51
C ALA A 111 2.66 2.62 5.72
N SER A 112 2.30 3.66 4.99
CA SER A 112 3.26 4.59 4.38
C SER A 112 4.16 5.31 5.41
N GLU A 113 3.66 5.54 6.62
CA GLU A 113 4.38 6.18 7.74
C GLU A 113 5.19 5.18 8.60
N LEU A 114 5.09 3.87 8.32
CA LEU A 114 5.92 2.85 8.96
C LEU A 114 7.41 2.98 8.64
N SER A 115 7.79 3.84 7.69
CA SER A 115 9.18 4.13 7.33
C SER A 115 10.01 4.82 8.44
N GLY A 116 9.48 4.95 9.66
CA GLY A 116 10.14 5.59 10.80
C GLY A 116 10.45 4.65 11.96
N ALA A 117 11.56 3.91 11.85
CA ALA A 117 12.43 3.49 12.97
C ALA A 117 13.79 2.92 12.52
N GLY A 118 13.95 2.56 11.23
CA GLY A 118 15.24 2.24 10.63
C GLY A 118 15.14 2.45 9.12
N GLY A 119 15.78 3.50 8.59
CA GLY A 119 15.62 3.93 7.20
C GLY A 119 16.06 2.86 6.19
N SER A 120 15.08 2.21 5.55
CA SER A 120 15.27 1.24 4.45
C SER A 120 14.78 1.76 3.10
N GLY A 121 14.73 3.10 2.91
CA GLY A 121 14.86 3.68 1.58
C GLY A 121 16.33 4.03 1.37
N LEU A 122 16.92 3.61 0.25
CA LEU A 122 18.25 4.09 -0.16
C LEU A 122 18.19 5.62 -0.25
N ARG A 123 18.98 6.32 0.55
CA ARG A 123 19.06 7.78 0.54
C ARG A 123 20.24 8.25 -0.30
N LYS A 124 20.17 9.47 -0.83
CA LYS A 124 21.26 10.03 -1.63
C LYS A 124 22.19 10.84 -0.74
N PHE A 125 23.48 10.80 -1.03
CA PHE A 125 24.44 11.67 -0.35
C PHE A 125 24.09 13.14 -0.60
N VAL A 126 23.89 13.91 0.47
CA VAL A 126 23.54 15.35 0.40
C VAL A 126 24.68 16.27 0.83
N GLY A 127 25.63 15.77 1.63
CA GLY A 127 26.83 16.49 2.02
C GLY A 127 27.38 16.09 3.39
N PRO A 128 28.58 16.58 3.76
CA PRO A 128 29.15 16.41 5.09
C PRO A 128 28.61 17.46 6.07
N THR A 129 28.52 17.14 7.37
CA THR A 129 28.19 18.15 8.39
C THR A 129 29.25 19.26 8.44
N PRO A 130 28.88 20.52 8.75
CA PRO A 130 29.85 21.62 8.91
C PRO A 130 30.83 21.40 10.07
N ASN A 131 30.35 20.75 11.13
CA ASN A 131 31.14 20.44 12.33
C ASN A 131 31.71 19.02 12.25
N SER A 132 32.80 18.80 12.98
CA SER A 132 33.43 17.49 13.13
C SER A 132 33.20 16.91 14.52
N TYR A 133 33.10 15.58 14.59
CA TYR A 133 32.79 14.84 15.81
C TYR A 133 33.70 13.63 15.92
N ASN A 134 34.17 13.34 17.14
CA ASN A 134 34.76 12.06 17.47
C ASN A 134 33.65 11.05 17.81
N GLY A 135 34.01 9.78 18.04
CA GLY A 135 33.04 8.69 18.17
C GLY A 135 31.95 8.93 19.21
N ALA A 136 32.29 9.31 20.45
CA ALA A 136 31.28 9.64 21.48
C ALA A 136 30.58 10.99 21.20
N GLY A 137 31.27 11.94 20.55
CA GLY A 137 30.70 13.23 20.15
C GLY A 137 29.54 13.12 19.15
N VAL A 138 29.43 12.00 18.43
CA VAL A 138 28.28 11.68 17.58
C VAL A 138 27.01 11.50 18.43
N GLY A 139 27.09 10.92 19.63
CA GLY A 139 25.95 10.75 20.54
C GLY A 139 25.05 9.57 20.18
N GLY A 140 25.65 8.46 19.74
CA GLY A 140 24.93 7.28 19.27
C GLY A 140 24.34 7.45 17.86
N TYR A 141 23.64 6.42 17.40
CA TYR A 141 22.97 6.44 16.09
C TYR A 141 21.98 7.61 15.97
N ALA A 142 21.12 7.78 16.98
CA ALA A 142 20.16 8.88 17.02
C ALA A 142 20.85 10.26 17.04
N GLY A 143 21.99 10.39 17.72
CA GLY A 143 22.76 11.62 17.74
C GLY A 143 23.40 11.96 16.39
N GLY A 144 23.88 10.95 15.65
CA GLY A 144 24.38 11.11 14.29
C GLY A 144 23.28 11.57 13.33
N ASP A 145 22.12 10.92 13.40
CA ASP A 145 20.95 11.27 12.58
C ASP A 145 20.46 12.70 12.89
N ALA A 146 20.37 13.08 14.16
CA ALA A 146 19.98 14.43 14.57
C ALA A 146 20.96 15.50 14.05
N LYS A 147 22.28 15.24 14.09
CA LYS A 147 23.30 16.17 13.57
C LYS A 147 23.19 16.34 12.06
N CYS A 148 22.95 15.25 11.34
CA CYS A 148 22.69 15.33 9.91
C CYS A 148 21.40 16.08 9.59
N ALA A 149 20.31 15.80 10.31
CA ALA A 149 19.04 16.51 10.13
C ALA A 149 19.15 18.02 10.38
N VAL A 150 20.03 18.44 11.29
CA VAL A 150 20.35 19.87 11.52
C VAL A 150 21.11 20.48 10.34
N ALA A 151 22.10 19.76 9.79
CA ALA A 151 22.88 20.25 8.64
C ALA A 151 22.07 20.25 7.33
N TYR A 152 21.24 19.23 7.15
CA TYR A 152 20.40 19.02 5.98
C TYR A 152 19.04 18.46 6.43
N PRO A 153 17.96 19.29 6.42
CA PRO A 153 16.64 18.85 6.87
C PRO A 153 16.15 17.58 6.17
N GLY A 154 15.63 16.63 6.96
CA GLY A 154 15.18 15.32 6.47
C GLY A 154 16.29 14.29 6.26
N SER A 155 17.56 14.67 6.34
CA SER A 155 18.68 13.75 6.22
C SER A 155 18.99 12.99 7.51
N ARG A 156 19.86 11.98 7.41
CA ARG A 156 20.39 11.18 8.51
C ARG A 156 21.87 10.89 8.27
N MET A 157 22.56 10.27 9.22
CA MET A 157 23.91 9.76 8.97
C MET A 157 23.85 8.67 7.88
N CYS A 158 24.64 8.82 6.83
CA CYS A 158 24.67 7.87 5.72
C CYS A 158 25.01 6.47 6.21
N MET A 159 24.40 5.47 5.59
CA MET A 159 24.77 4.06 5.75
C MET A 159 25.60 3.56 4.57
N SER A 160 26.32 2.46 4.74
CA SER A 160 27.00 1.74 3.63
C SER A 160 26.06 1.48 2.44
N ALA A 161 24.80 1.12 2.71
CA ALA A 161 23.78 0.88 1.68
C ALA A 161 23.48 2.14 0.85
N ASP A 162 23.54 3.34 1.44
CA ASP A 162 23.24 4.60 0.73
C ASP A 162 24.27 4.91 -0.38
N PHE A 163 25.47 4.29 -0.33
CA PHE A 163 26.54 4.51 -1.29
C PHE A 163 26.45 3.66 -2.56
N VAL A 164 25.48 2.74 -2.63
CA VAL A 164 25.29 1.87 -3.80
C VAL A 164 24.92 2.69 -5.03
N SER A 165 24.14 3.76 -4.86
CA SER A 165 23.68 4.59 -5.98
C SER A 165 24.55 5.82 -6.23
N ILE A 166 25.10 6.44 -5.18
CA ILE A 166 25.93 7.65 -5.29
C ILE A 166 27.06 7.56 -4.27
N LYS A 167 28.31 7.54 -4.75
CA LYS A 167 29.49 7.58 -3.89
C LYS A 167 29.71 9.00 -3.35
N PRO A 168 29.92 9.19 -2.04
CA PRO A 168 30.28 10.48 -1.49
C PRO A 168 31.60 10.99 -2.08
N THR A 169 31.62 12.28 -2.43
CA THR A 169 32.82 13.04 -2.82
C THR A 169 33.42 13.81 -1.64
N ALA A 170 32.99 13.49 -0.42
CA ALA A 170 33.47 14.10 0.82
C ALA A 170 34.05 13.04 1.76
N ILE A 171 34.95 13.49 2.63
CA ILE A 171 35.62 12.66 3.62
C ILE A 171 34.85 12.77 4.93
N GLY A 172 34.41 11.66 5.53
CA GLY A 172 33.65 11.72 6.78
C GLY A 172 33.19 10.38 7.34
N TRP A 173 32.69 10.42 8.58
CA TRP A 173 32.10 9.26 9.24
C TRP A 173 30.79 8.86 8.56
N TYR A 174 30.58 7.57 8.42
CA TYR A 174 29.31 7.00 7.97
C TYR A 174 29.02 5.73 8.79
N ASN A 175 27.77 5.31 8.82
CA ASN A 175 27.36 4.16 9.59
C ASN A 175 27.33 2.88 8.75
N ASN A 176 27.58 1.74 9.38
CA ASN A 176 27.53 0.43 8.74
C ASN A 176 26.51 -0.49 9.43
N PHE A 177 26.14 -0.22 10.69
CA PHE A 177 25.36 -1.13 11.56
C PHE A 177 25.92 -2.56 11.71
N ALA A 178 26.96 -2.92 10.95
CA ALA A 178 27.74 -4.11 11.18
C ALA A 178 28.58 -3.92 12.44
N SER A 179 28.24 -4.65 13.50
CA SER A 179 29.13 -4.89 14.64
C SER A 179 30.07 -6.03 14.26
N TRP A 180 30.94 -5.81 13.28
CA TRP A 180 32.01 -6.75 12.97
C TRP A 180 33.25 -6.35 13.74
N TYR A 181 34.09 -7.34 14.03
CA TYR A 181 35.36 -7.14 14.68
C TYR A 181 36.44 -7.26 13.61
N TYR A 182 37.12 -6.15 13.31
CA TYR A 182 38.26 -6.15 12.39
C TYR A 182 39.56 -6.25 13.20
N TYR A 183 40.46 -7.14 12.79
CA TYR A 183 41.78 -7.25 13.43
C TYR A 183 42.64 -6.05 13.00
N ASN A 184 42.91 -5.14 13.92
CA ASN A 184 43.80 -4.01 13.67
C ASN A 184 45.24 -4.40 14.04
N PRO A 185 46.17 -4.50 13.07
CA PRO A 185 47.56 -4.86 13.36
C PRO A 185 48.31 -3.78 14.15
N VAL A 186 47.84 -2.52 14.12
CA VAL A 186 48.45 -1.40 14.87
C VAL A 186 48.18 -1.51 16.37
N THR A 187 46.99 -1.98 16.75
CA THR A 187 46.60 -2.14 18.16
C THR A 187 46.66 -3.59 18.64
N SER A 188 47.04 -4.53 17.76
CA SER A 188 47.07 -5.98 18.04
C SER A 188 45.77 -6.50 18.68
N GLY A 189 44.62 -6.02 18.17
CA GLY A 189 43.32 -6.33 18.74
C GLY A 189 42.18 -6.15 17.77
N TYR A 190 41.05 -6.78 18.09
CA TYR A 190 39.82 -6.63 17.33
C TYR A 190 39.11 -5.32 17.71
N ILE A 191 38.92 -4.44 16.73
CA ILE A 191 38.18 -3.19 16.91
C ILE A 191 36.75 -3.37 16.39
N GLY A 192 35.76 -2.97 17.19
CA GLY A 192 34.38 -2.88 16.74
C GLY A 192 34.23 -1.80 15.67
N THR A 193 33.40 -2.05 14.66
CA THR A 193 33.26 -1.21 13.47
C THR A 193 32.06 -0.26 13.55
N ASP A 194 32.13 0.77 14.40
CA ASP A 194 31.13 1.83 14.58
C ASP A 194 31.37 2.69 15.84
N CYS A 195 32.58 2.71 16.42
CA CYS A 195 32.82 3.39 17.70
C CYS A 195 31.91 2.90 18.85
N ARG A 196 31.59 1.59 18.88
CA ARG A 196 30.68 0.96 19.86
C ARG A 196 29.30 1.60 19.80
N GLY A 197 28.71 1.61 18.60
CA GLY A 197 27.46 2.29 18.30
C GLY A 197 27.53 3.80 18.46
N TRP A 198 28.67 4.41 18.10
CA TRP A 198 28.94 5.85 18.15
C TRP A 198 28.82 6.46 19.55
N THR A 199 29.30 5.71 20.55
CA THR A 199 29.28 6.12 21.96
C THR A 199 30.66 6.18 22.60
N SER A 200 31.71 5.74 21.88
CA SER A 200 33.08 5.69 22.38
C SER A 200 34.01 6.58 21.57
N SER A 201 34.86 7.37 22.24
CA SER A 201 35.99 8.09 21.63
C SER A 201 37.33 7.43 21.93
N ALA A 202 37.35 6.14 22.27
CA ALA A 202 38.60 5.42 22.53
C ALA A 202 39.41 5.27 21.23
N SER A 203 40.71 5.55 21.28
CA SER A 203 41.65 5.29 20.17
C SER A 203 41.72 3.81 19.77
N SER A 204 41.38 2.91 20.71
CA SER A 204 41.26 1.47 20.49
C SER A 204 39.92 1.03 19.89
N ALA A 205 39.01 1.95 19.56
CA ALA A 205 37.77 1.65 18.84
C ALA A 205 37.85 2.18 17.41
N GLY A 206 37.23 1.47 16.45
CA GLY A 206 37.22 1.84 15.04
C GLY A 206 35.88 2.43 14.61
N GLY A 207 35.90 3.53 13.89
CA GLY A 207 34.75 4.10 13.19
C GLY A 207 34.85 3.81 11.70
N ASN A 208 33.72 3.58 11.03
CA ASN A 208 33.69 3.48 9.58
C ASN A 208 33.80 4.88 8.97
N TRP A 209 34.82 5.07 8.16
CA TRP A 209 35.20 6.32 7.56
C TRP A 209 35.22 6.19 6.04
N TRP A 210 34.65 7.14 5.34
CA TRP A 210 34.76 7.22 3.89
C TRP A 210 35.92 8.12 3.50
N TYR A 211 36.87 7.57 2.74
CA TYR A 211 37.95 8.33 2.15
C TYR A 211 37.63 8.65 0.69
N TYR A 212 37.95 9.88 0.27
CA TYR A 212 37.84 10.35 -1.09
C TYR A 212 39.14 11.04 -1.48
N ASP A 213 39.78 10.56 -2.54
CA ASP A 213 40.96 11.19 -3.14
C ASP A 213 40.52 11.99 -4.37
N SER A 214 40.55 13.31 -4.25
CA SER A 214 40.16 14.21 -5.35
C SER A 214 41.11 14.16 -6.53
N SER A 215 42.35 13.71 -6.36
CA SER A 215 43.34 13.64 -7.44
C SER A 215 43.10 12.45 -8.37
N SER A 216 42.70 11.31 -7.80
CA SER A 216 42.41 10.07 -8.53
C SER A 216 40.92 9.81 -8.75
N GLY A 217 40.03 10.57 -8.08
CA GLY A 217 38.59 10.33 -8.07
C GLY A 217 38.19 9.03 -7.36
N THR A 218 39.11 8.41 -6.63
CA THR A 218 38.89 7.13 -5.95
C THR A 218 38.22 7.34 -4.60
N SER A 219 37.36 6.38 -4.22
CA SER A 219 36.66 6.41 -2.95
C SER A 219 36.55 5.01 -2.38
N TYR A 220 36.85 4.84 -1.10
CA TYR A 220 36.81 3.55 -0.43
C TYR A 220 36.53 3.69 1.07
N PRO A 221 35.89 2.68 1.69
CA PRO A 221 35.71 2.64 3.13
C PRO A 221 37.03 2.30 3.84
N TYR A 222 37.24 2.91 5.01
CA TYR A 222 38.38 2.67 5.87
C TYR A 222 37.94 2.64 7.34
N LEU A 223 38.71 1.97 8.20
CA LEU A 223 38.50 2.01 9.65
C LEU A 223 39.49 2.99 10.26
N TYR A 224 38.99 3.92 11.05
CA TYR A 224 39.81 4.95 11.67
C TYR A 224 39.54 5.05 13.18
N PRO A 225 40.55 5.37 14.02
CA PRO A 225 40.37 5.55 15.45
C PRO A 225 39.25 6.55 15.81
N CYS A 226 38.43 6.18 16.80
CA CYS A 226 37.26 6.95 17.22
C CYS A 226 37.57 8.19 18.05
N ASP A 227 38.80 8.39 18.48
CA ASP A 227 39.27 9.62 19.14
C ASP A 227 39.43 10.79 18.16
N THR A 228 39.47 10.50 16.85
CA THR A 228 39.63 11.49 15.80
C THR A 228 38.31 12.18 15.48
N SER A 229 38.32 13.52 15.37
CA SER A 229 37.14 14.29 14.95
C SER A 229 37.05 14.40 13.42
N ARG A 230 35.89 14.04 12.85
CA ARG A 230 35.59 14.18 11.41
C ARG A 230 34.13 14.58 11.19
N PRO A 231 33.76 15.19 10.05
CA PRO A 231 32.37 15.46 9.75
C PRO A 231 31.59 14.14 9.54
N LEU A 232 30.29 14.18 9.73
CA LEU A 232 29.39 13.07 9.39
C LEU A 232 28.96 13.21 7.94
N LEU A 233 28.95 12.13 7.19
CA LEU A 233 28.33 12.10 5.87
C LEU A 233 26.83 11.95 6.03
N CYS A 234 26.05 12.83 5.40
CA CYS A 234 24.61 12.87 5.53
C CYS A 234 23.91 12.44 4.24
N CYS A 235 22.85 11.67 4.40
CA CYS A 235 22.05 11.12 3.31
C CYS A 235 20.56 11.43 3.52
N GLY A 236 19.92 11.95 2.47
CA GLY A 236 18.53 12.46 2.46
C GLY A 236 17.74 11.98 1.26
#